data_AF-A0AAW8AM41-F1
#
_entry.id   AF-A0AAW8AM41-F1
#
_cell.length_a   1.000
_cell.length_b   1.000
_cell.length_c   1.000
_cell.angle_alpha   90.00
_cell.angle_beta   90.00
_cell.angle_gamma   90.00
#
_symmetry.space_group_name_H-M   'P 1'
#
loop_
_entity.id
_entity.type
_entity.pdbx_description
1 polymer ?
#
loop_
_entity_poly.entity_id
_entity_poly.type
_entity_poly.pdbx_seq_one_letter_code
_entity_poly.pdbx_strand_id
1 'polypeptide(L)'
;DIGLMHVAADWLERLWADGRRLKAKEVVGEFDKYLHDELDLIREASNAAQLRRNMEGLDLVLIPEVYWDFCRNDVMVMQRMK
;
A
#
# COMPACT_ATOMS: atom_id res chain seq x y z
N ASP A 1 -2.13 10.17 7.09
CA ASP A 1 -2.04 11.45 7.80
C ASP A 1 -0.56 11.76 8.07
N ILE A 2 0.07 12.46 7.13
CA ILE A 2 1.52 12.58 6.97
C ILE A 2 2.11 13.61 7.94
N GLY A 3 1.31 14.59 8.37
CA GLY A 3 1.73 15.62 9.32
C GLY A 3 2.13 15.05 10.68
N LEU A 4 1.46 14.01 11.16
CA LEU A 4 1.77 13.37 12.44
C LEU A 4 3.12 12.63 12.41
N MET A 5 3.47 12.06 11.25
CA MET A 5 4.74 11.35 11.04
C MET A 5 5.93 12.31 10.99
N HIS A 6 5.76 13.51 10.42
CA HIS A 6 6.79 14.55 10.46
C HIS A 6 7.05 15.06 11.88
N VAL A 7 5.97 15.28 12.65
CA VAL A 7 6.11 15.69 14.06
C VAL A 7 6.79 14.57 14.85
N ALA A 8 6.38 13.31 14.69
CA ALA A 8 7.02 12.19 15.36
C ALA A 8 8.52 12.06 15.02
N ALA A 9 8.89 12.29 13.75
CA ALA A 9 10.28 12.28 13.30
C ALA A 9 11.12 13.41 13.93
N ASP A 10 10.58 14.63 14.01
CA ASP A 10 11.25 15.78 14.65
C ASP A 10 11.45 15.56 16.16
N TRP A 11 10.49 14.92 16.83
CA TRP A 11 10.60 14.56 18.24
C TRP A 11 11.62 13.43 18.48
N LEU A 12 11.66 12.43 17.58
CA LEU A 12 12.63 11.33 17.62
C LEU A 12 14.08 11.81 17.41
N GLU A 13 14.32 12.74 16.48
CA GLU A 13 15.65 13.32 16.27
C GLU A 13 16.13 14.17 17.46
N ARG A 14 15.20 14.84 18.15
CA ARG A 14 15.53 15.67 19.32
C ARG A 14 15.76 14.87 20.59
N LEU A 15 15.06 13.74 20.76
CA LEU A 15 15.15 12.92 21.97
C LEU A 15 16.31 11.90 21.94
N TRP A 16 16.80 11.52 20.76
CA TRP A 16 17.93 10.58 20.62
C TRP A 16 19.19 11.25 20.08
N ALA A 17 20.07 11.65 20.99
CA ALA A 17 21.41 12.15 20.70
C ALA A 17 22.31 11.12 19.95
N ASP A 18 21.90 9.86 19.84
CA ASP A 18 22.60 8.78 19.12
C ASP A 18 22.01 8.46 17.71
N GLY A 19 21.01 9.22 17.24
CA GLY A 19 20.36 9.01 15.94
C GLY A 19 21.23 9.27 14.70
N ARG A 20 22.46 9.75 14.89
CA ARG A 20 23.38 10.19 13.82
C ARG A 20 23.83 9.05 12.89
N ARG A 21 23.58 7.79 13.24
CA ARG A 21 23.89 6.60 12.40
C ARG A 21 22.69 6.03 11.63
N LEU A 22 21.47 6.43 11.97
CA LEU A 22 20.25 5.75 11.50
C LEU A 22 19.61 6.38 10.25
N LYS A 23 20.16 7.49 9.71
CA LYS A 23 19.69 8.13 8.46
C LYS A 23 18.16 8.26 8.39
N ALA A 24 17.51 8.58 9.53
CA ALA A 24 16.05 8.57 9.65
C ALA A 24 15.37 9.50 8.62
N LYS A 25 16.02 10.60 8.23
CA LYS A 25 15.53 11.51 7.17
C LYS A 25 15.58 10.92 5.77
N GLU A 26 16.59 10.11 5.45
CA GLU A 26 16.62 9.41 4.15
C GLU A 26 15.54 8.33 4.11
N VAL A 27 15.37 7.56 5.20
CA VAL A 27 14.31 6.54 5.28
C VAL A 27 12.92 7.16 5.18
N VAL A 28 12.66 8.28 5.87
CA VAL A 28 11.36 8.97 5.80
C VAL A 28 11.14 9.62 4.43
N GLY A 29 12.17 10.19 3.80
CA GLY A 29 12.08 10.75 2.45
C GLY A 29 11.89 9.69 1.36
N GLU A 30 12.47 8.50 1.53
CA GLU A 30 12.21 7.35 0.66
C GLU A 30 10.79 6.82 0.90
N PHE A 31 10.36 6.68 2.16
CA PHE A 31 9.00 6.23 2.49
C PHE A 31 7.93 7.18 1.95
N ASP A 32 8.15 8.50 2.02
CA ASP A 32 7.24 9.52 1.49
C ASP A 32 7.10 9.44 -0.04
N LYS A 33 8.21 9.13 -0.74
CA LYS A 33 8.23 8.95 -2.19
C LYS A 33 7.60 7.62 -2.62
N TYR A 34 7.86 6.52 -1.89
CA TYR A 34 7.27 5.21 -2.18
C TYR A 34 5.76 5.14 -1.84
N LEU A 35 5.28 5.87 -0.83
CA LEU A 35 3.85 5.85 -0.47
C LEU A 35 2.99 6.66 -1.46
N HIS A 36 3.54 7.70 -2.08
CA HIS A 36 2.80 8.58 -2.99
C HIS A 36 2.89 8.18 -4.47
N ASP A 37 3.96 7.51 -4.90
CA ASP A 37 4.16 7.19 -6.34
C ASP A 37 3.53 5.85 -6.78
N GLU A 38 3.14 4.92 -5.90
CA GLU A 38 2.90 3.53 -6.32
C GLU A 38 1.62 2.81 -5.83
N LEU A 39 0.71 3.48 -5.13
CA LEU A 39 -0.59 2.88 -4.79
C LEU A 39 -1.66 3.25 -5.83
N ASP A 40 -1.59 2.59 -6.98
CA ASP A 40 -2.72 2.49 -7.92
C ASP A 40 -3.42 1.14 -7.72
N LEU A 41 -4.34 1.11 -6.75
CA LEU A 41 -5.15 -0.08 -6.47
C LEU A 41 -6.14 -0.41 -7.59
N ILE A 42 -6.37 0.49 -8.56
CA ILE A 42 -7.16 0.18 -9.76
C ILE A 42 -6.36 -0.77 -10.66
N ARG A 43 -5.04 -0.55 -10.77
CA ARG A 43 -4.16 -1.46 -11.50
C ARG A 43 -4.09 -2.84 -10.85
N GLU A 44 -4.00 -2.90 -9.53
CA GLU A 44 -4.06 -4.17 -8.79
C GLU A 44 -5.40 -4.88 -8.98
N ALA A 45 -6.52 -4.16 -8.87
CA ALA A 45 -7.86 -4.65 -9.14
C ALA A 45 -7.99 -5.27 -10.54
N SER A 46 -7.40 -4.62 -11.55
CA SER A 46 -7.39 -5.12 -12.94
C SER A 46 -6.60 -6.41 -13.08
N ASN A 47 -5.43 -6.48 -12.45
CA ASN A 47 -4.60 -7.69 -12.45
C ASN A 47 -5.31 -8.84 -11.72
N ALA A 48 -5.95 -8.58 -10.58
CA ALA A 48 -6.71 -9.58 -9.83
C ALA A 48 -7.90 -10.12 -10.65
N ALA A 49 -8.66 -9.24 -11.32
CA ALA A 49 -9.76 -9.65 -12.18
C ALA A 49 -9.27 -10.44 -13.41
N GLN A 50 -8.11 -10.10 -13.97
CA GLN A 50 -7.50 -10.87 -15.05
C GLN A 50 -7.04 -12.25 -14.58
N LEU A 51 -6.39 -12.32 -13.41
CA LEU A 51 -5.98 -13.58 -12.81
C LEU A 51 -7.19 -14.49 -12.57
N ARG A 52 -8.29 -13.93 -12.08
CA ARG A 52 -9.55 -14.67 -11.90
C ARG A 52 -10.03 -15.30 -13.20
N ARG A 53 -10.03 -14.56 -14.31
CA ARG A 53 -10.40 -15.08 -15.64
C ARG A 53 -9.43 -16.17 -16.11
N ASN A 54 -8.13 -15.98 -15.90
CA ASN A 54 -7.12 -16.96 -16.31
C ASN A 54 -7.23 -18.29 -15.55
N MET A 55 -7.78 -18.26 -14.33
CA MET A 55 -7.95 -19.45 -13.49
C MET A 55 -9.37 -20.02 -13.55
N GLU A 56 -10.25 -19.41 -14.34
CA GLU A 56 -11.63 -19.87 -14.51
C GLU A 56 -11.63 -21.27 -15.15
N GLY A 57 -12.24 -22.23 -14.45
CA GLY A 57 -12.32 -23.63 -14.89
C GLY A 57 -11.12 -24.52 -14.54
N LEU A 58 -10.07 -23.99 -13.89
CA LEU A 58 -8.92 -24.81 -13.48
C LEU A 58 -9.07 -25.43 -12.08
N ASP A 59 -10.01 -24.96 -11.25
CA ASP A 59 -10.25 -25.41 -9.85
C ASP A 59 -8.97 -25.51 -8.98
N LEU A 60 -7.95 -24.71 -9.31
CA LEU A 60 -6.65 -24.71 -8.61
C LEU A 60 -6.58 -23.68 -7.49
N VAL A 61 -7.23 -22.53 -7.70
CA VAL A 61 -7.16 -21.37 -6.80
C VAL A 61 -8.49 -20.63 -6.79
N LEU A 62 -8.93 -20.22 -5.59
CA LEU A 62 -10.08 -19.35 -5.43
C LEU A 62 -9.61 -17.90 -5.48
N ILE A 63 -10.13 -17.13 -6.43
CA ILE A 63 -9.80 -15.70 -6.57
C ILE A 63 -11.08 -14.88 -6.35
N PRO A 64 -11.07 -13.92 -5.41
CA PRO A 64 -12.26 -13.14 -5.08
C PRO A 64 -12.68 -12.25 -6.25
N GLU A 65 -13.99 -12.01 -6.36
CA GLU A 65 -14.53 -11.01 -7.28
C GLU A 65 -14.19 -9.59 -6.82
N VAL A 66 -13.80 -8.72 -7.76
CA VAL A 66 -13.54 -7.30 -7.50
C VAL A 66 -14.81 -6.48 -7.76
N TYR A 67 -15.20 -5.63 -6.82
CA TYR A 67 -16.37 -4.76 -6.95
C TYR A 67 -15.98 -3.36 -7.47
N TRP A 68 -15.94 -3.23 -8.79
CA TRP A 68 -15.43 -2.05 -9.50
C TRP A 68 -16.06 -0.72 -9.12
N ASP A 69 -17.37 -0.69 -8.83
CA ASP A 69 -18.09 0.52 -8.47
C ASP A 69 -17.53 1.18 -7.19
N PHE A 70 -16.90 0.36 -6.33
CA PHE A 70 -16.33 0.77 -5.05
C PHE A 70 -14.80 0.86 -5.06
N CYS A 71 -14.14 0.62 -6.20
CA CYS A 71 -12.69 0.76 -6.32
C CYS A 71 -12.30 2.20 -6.67
N ARG A 72 -11.24 2.70 -6.06
CA ARG A 72 -10.56 3.97 -6.34
C ARG A 72 -9.04 3.73 -6.25
N ASN A 73 -8.23 4.74 -6.56
CA ASN A 73 -6.77 4.60 -6.54
C ASN A 73 -6.23 4.13 -5.18
N ASP A 74 -6.88 4.55 -4.09
CA ASP A 74 -6.48 4.32 -2.70
C ASP A 74 -7.32 3.27 -1.96
N VAL A 75 -8.37 2.71 -2.60
CA VAL A 75 -9.18 1.64 -2.01
C VAL A 75 -9.61 0.60 -3.06
N MET A 76 -9.43 -0.68 -2.74
CA MET A 76 -9.94 -1.81 -3.52
C MET A 76 -10.93 -2.62 -2.69
N VAL A 77 -12.10 -2.92 -3.25
CA VAL A 77 -13.14 -3.71 -2.60
C VAL A 77 -13.32 -5.02 -3.35
N MET A 78 -13.31 -6.13 -2.62
CA MET A 78 -13.39 -7.48 -3.19
C MET A 78 -14.29 -8.39 -2.34
N GLN A 79 -14.73 -9.50 -2.94
CA GLN A 79 -15.48 -10.55 -2.29
C GLN A 79 -14.72 -11.05 -1.06
N ARG A 80 -15.43 -11.17 0.07
CA ARG A 80 -14.87 -11.74 1.29
C ARG A 80 -14.68 -13.25 1.12
N MET A 81 -13.42 -13.67 1.22
CA MET A 81 -13.03 -15.08 1.29
C MET A 81 -13.43 -15.67 2.65
N LYS A 82 -13.94 -16.91 2.65
CA LYS A 82 -14.32 -17.64 3.86
C LYS A 82 -13.36 -18.77 4.14
#